data_AF-A0A850ET12-F1
#
_entry.id   AF-A0A850ET12-F1
#
_cell.length_a   1.000
_cell.length_b   1.000
_cell.length_c   1.000
_cell.angle_alpha   90.00
_cell.angle_beta   90.00
_cell.angle_gamma   90.00
#
_symmetry.space_group_name_H-M   'P 1'
#
loop_
_entity.id
_entity.type
_entity.pdbx_description
1 polymer ?
#
loop_
_entity_poly.entity_id
_entity_poly.type
_entity_poly.pdbx_seq_one_letter_code
_entity_poly.pdbx_strand_id
1 'polypeptide(L)'
;MENQNLSNVLAFASLLSVFVLTGVQLVKVTVKVPKNILPLIGVIVGMLIGAAAYPFTDMELVLRLWAGALAGLSATGLFELAFNNRNGNTKE
;
A
#
# COMPACT_ATOMS: atom_id res chain seq x y z
N MET A 1 7.19 -19.08 -18.99
CA MET A 1 6.35 -17.87 -19.09
C MET A 1 5.31 -17.74 -17.97
N GLU A 2 5.12 -18.74 -17.11
CA GLU A 2 3.96 -18.80 -16.20
C GLU A 2 3.97 -17.78 -15.04
N ASN A 3 5.11 -17.17 -14.69
CA ASN A 3 5.21 -16.27 -13.52
C ASN A 3 5.76 -14.86 -13.81
N GLN A 4 5.88 -14.44 -15.08
CA GLN A 4 6.45 -13.12 -15.38
C GLN A 4 5.63 -11.99 -14.77
N ASN A 5 4.29 -12.07 -14.85
CA ASN A 5 3.39 -11.08 -14.28
C ASN A 5 3.52 -11.00 -12.76
N LEU A 6 3.62 -12.14 -12.08
CA LEU A 6 3.80 -12.18 -10.63
C LEU A 6 5.14 -11.55 -10.22
N SER A 7 6.23 -11.91 -10.92
CA SER A 7 7.55 -11.32 -10.68
C SER A 7 7.54 -9.80 -10.86
N ASN A 8 6.91 -9.31 -11.94
CA ASN A 8 6.76 -7.88 -12.20
C ASN A 8 5.95 -7.18 -11.10
N VAL A 9 4.85 -7.77 -10.64
CA VAL A 9 4.02 -7.22 -9.56
C VAL A 9 4.82 -7.09 -8.26
N LEU A 10 5.57 -8.13 -7.87
CA LEU A 10 6.35 -8.12 -6.63
C LEU A 10 7.54 -7.15 -6.70
N ALA A 11 8.24 -7.12 -7.84
CA ALA A 11 9.32 -6.16 -8.08
C ALA A 11 8.80 -4.72 -8.02
N PHE A 12 7.68 -4.44 -8.69
CA PHE A 12 7.09 -3.12 -8.71
C PHE A 12 6.51 -2.71 -7.34
N ALA A 13 5.88 -3.62 -6.61
CA ALA A 13 5.41 -3.38 -5.23
C ALA A 13 6.57 -2.97 -4.31
N SER A 14 7.74 -3.59 -4.48
CA SER A 14 8.94 -3.26 -3.70
C SER A 14 9.42 -1.84 -3.98
N LEU A 15 9.41 -1.41 -5.25
CA LEU A 15 9.75 -0.03 -5.64
C LEU A 15 8.71 0.98 -5.14
N LEU A 16 7.41 0.65 -5.23
CA LEU A 16 6.34 1.53 -4.77
C LEU A 16 6.31 1.70 -3.25
N SER A 17 6.83 0.74 -2.49
CA SER A 17 6.75 0.72 -1.02
C SER A 17 7.16 2.03 -0.35
N VAL A 18 8.22 2.69 -0.82
CA VAL A 18 8.69 3.97 -0.27
C VAL A 18 7.65 5.07 -0.46
N PHE A 19 7.11 5.20 -1.68
CA PHE A 19 6.08 6.20 -2.00
C PHE A 19 4.79 5.95 -1.23
N VAL A 20 4.38 4.69 -1.13
CA VAL A 20 3.17 4.31 -0.41
C VAL A 20 3.32 4.53 1.09
N LEU A 21 4.48 4.21 1.66
CA LEU A 21 4.80 4.49 3.07
C LEU A 21 4.73 6.00 3.35
N THR A 22 5.32 6.82 2.48
CA THR A 22 5.21 8.29 2.60
C THR A 22 3.75 8.76 2.53
N GLY A 23 2.95 8.24 1.60
CA GLY A 23 1.53 8.58 1.48
C GLY A 23 0.72 8.20 2.71
N VAL A 24 0.92 6.99 3.24
CA VAL A 24 0.27 6.53 4.48
C VAL A 24 0.68 7.40 5.67
N GLN A 25 1.97 7.75 5.77
CA GLN A 25 2.47 8.62 6.82
C GLN A 25 1.85 10.01 6.73
N LEU A 26 1.70 10.57 5.52
CA LEU A 26 1.02 11.83 5.29
C LEU A 26 -0.42 11.80 5.83
N VAL A 27 -1.19 10.74 5.51
CA VAL A 27 -2.57 10.59 6.03
C VAL A 27 -2.59 10.59 7.56
N LYS A 28 -1.69 9.83 8.20
CA LYS A 28 -1.60 9.73 9.66
C LYS A 28 -1.28 11.07 10.34
N VAL A 29 -0.43 11.89 9.71
CA VAL A 29 -0.06 13.20 10.28
C VAL A 29 -1.06 14.29 9.95
N THR A 30 -1.90 14.12 8.93
CA THR A 30 -2.95 15.10 8.59
C THR A 30 -4.22 14.83 9.39
N VAL A 31 -4.71 13.59 9.44
CA VAL A 31 -6.04 13.26 10.00
C VAL A 31 -5.91 12.29 11.19
N LYS A 32 -6.83 12.39 12.16
CA LYS A 32 -6.96 11.41 13.25
C LYS A 32 -7.67 10.17 12.73
N VAL A 33 -6.96 9.05 12.66
CA VAL A 33 -7.41 7.82 12.02
C VAL A 33 -7.47 6.69 13.05
N PRO A 34 -8.55 5.90 13.11
CA PRO A 34 -8.59 4.67 13.90
C PRO A 34 -7.52 3.68 13.45
N LYS A 35 -6.75 3.12 14.39
CA LYS A 35 -5.62 2.24 14.05
C LYS A 35 -6.05 0.95 13.32
N ASN A 36 -7.29 0.51 13.50
CA ASN A 36 -7.85 -0.69 12.85
C ASN A 36 -8.18 -0.51 11.36
N ILE A 37 -8.47 0.71 10.89
CA ILE A 37 -8.73 0.99 9.47
C ILE A 37 -7.47 1.40 8.71
N LEU A 38 -6.35 1.59 9.43
CA LEU A 38 -5.09 2.02 8.84
C LEU A 38 -4.62 1.11 7.69
N PRO A 39 -4.76 -0.22 7.73
CA PRO A 39 -4.35 -1.05 6.61
C PRO A 39 -5.23 -0.88 5.37
N LEU A 40 -6.54 -0.65 5.56
CA LEU A 40 -7.44 -0.34 4.45
C LEU A 40 -7.02 0.96 3.77
N ILE A 41 -6.63 1.97 4.56
CA ILE A 41 -6.06 3.21 4.03
C ILE A 41 -4.76 2.93 3.28
N GLY A 42 -3.90 2.05 3.81
CA GLY A 42 -2.70 1.59 3.11
C GLY A 42 -2.99 1.04 1.73
N VAL A 43 -3.98 0.14 1.62
CA VAL A 43 -4.41 -0.45 0.35
C VAL A 43 -4.91 0.63 -0.61
N ILE A 44 -5.77 1.53 -0.15
CA ILE A 44 -6.33 2.60 -0.98
C ILE A 44 -5.22 3.53 -1.49
N VAL A 45 -4.35 4.00 -0.59
CA VAL A 45 -3.20 4.85 -0.95
C VAL A 45 -2.27 4.12 -1.93
N GLY A 46 -2.01 2.83 -1.67
CA GLY A 46 -1.21 1.97 -2.52
C GLY A 46 -1.78 1.84 -3.93
N MET A 47 -3.07 1.56 -4.06
CA MET A 47 -3.75 1.47 -5.35
C MET A 47 -3.75 2.80 -6.11
N LEU A 48 -3.99 3.92 -5.44
CA LEU A 48 -3.94 5.25 -6.06
C LEU A 48 -2.56 5.57 -6.63
N ILE A 49 -1.50 5.29 -5.85
CA ILE A 49 -0.11 5.49 -6.30
C ILE A 49 0.23 4.52 -7.44
N GLY A 50 -0.15 3.25 -7.33
CA GLY A 50 0.04 2.27 -8.41
C GLY A 50 -0.64 2.68 -9.71
N ALA A 51 -1.88 3.16 -9.65
CA ALA A 51 -2.59 3.69 -10.81
C ALA A 51 -1.89 4.93 -11.41
N ALA A 52 -1.45 5.85 -10.55
CA ALA A 52 -0.73 7.06 -10.95
C ALA A 52 0.67 6.80 -11.52
N ALA A 53 1.24 5.60 -11.30
CA ALA A 53 2.57 5.24 -11.79
C ALA A 53 2.61 4.81 -13.27
N TYR A 54 1.53 5.03 -14.03
CA TYR A 54 1.48 4.79 -15.48
C TYR A 54 2.62 5.41 -16.31
N PRO A 55 3.24 6.56 -15.93
CA PRO A 55 4.35 7.12 -16.71
C PRO A 55 5.67 6.35 -16.55
N PHE A 56 5.77 5.49 -15.53
CA PHE A 56 7.02 4.80 -15.17
C PHE A 56 7.05 3.34 -15.61
N THR A 57 5.93 2.79 -16.08
CA THR A 57 5.84 1.37 -16.45
C THR A 57 4.72 1.12 -17.46
N ASP A 58 4.97 0.20 -18.39
CA ASP A 58 4.00 -0.29 -19.37
C ASP A 58 3.07 -1.38 -18.80
N MET A 59 3.15 -1.68 -17.50
CA MET A 59 2.28 -2.67 -16.87
C MET A 59 0.80 -2.30 -17.05
N GLU A 60 -0.04 -3.31 -17.25
CA GLU A 60 -1.49 -3.13 -17.24
C GLU A 60 -1.97 -2.53 -15.91
N LEU A 61 -3.04 -1.75 -15.96
CA LEU A 61 -3.60 -1.09 -14.79
C LEU A 61 -3.89 -2.08 -13.66
N VAL A 62 -4.44 -3.25 -13.98
CA VAL A 62 -4.77 -4.29 -13.00
C VAL A 62 -3.52 -4.75 -12.24
N LEU A 63 -2.41 -4.98 -12.94
CA LEU A 63 -1.15 -5.40 -12.32
C LEU A 63 -0.55 -4.29 -11.45
N ARG A 64 -0.66 -3.02 -11.88
CA ARG A 64 -0.23 -1.87 -11.10
C ARG A 64 -1.05 -1.68 -9.83
N LEU A 65 -2.36 -1.89 -9.89
CA LEU A 65 -3.26 -1.85 -8.73
C LEU A 65 -2.88 -2.94 -7.72
N TRP A 66 -2.62 -4.16 -8.18
CA TRP A 66 -2.16 -5.25 -7.32
C TRP A 66 -0.81 -4.95 -6.67
N ALA A 67 0.17 -4.46 -7.44
CA ALA A 67 1.47 -4.06 -6.90
C ALA A 67 1.34 -2.95 -5.84
N GLY A 68 0.52 -1.94 -6.13
CA GLY A 68 0.21 -0.85 -5.20
C GLY A 68 -0.49 -1.33 -3.93
N ALA A 69 -1.50 -2.18 -4.04
CA ALA A 69 -2.22 -2.75 -2.89
C ALA A 69 -1.28 -3.55 -1.99
N LEU A 70 -0.41 -4.39 -2.57
CA LEU A 70 0.59 -5.17 -1.82
C LEU A 70 1.60 -4.25 -1.11
N ALA A 71 2.06 -3.19 -1.78
CA ALA A 71 2.91 -2.17 -1.17
C ALA A 71 2.20 -1.43 -0.01
N GLY A 72 0.89 -1.20 -0.12
CA GLY A 72 0.07 -0.59 0.93
C GLY A 72 -0.09 -1.46 2.17
N LEU A 73 -0.30 -2.76 1.96
CA LEU A 73 -0.38 -3.74 3.05
C LEU A 73 0.97 -3.91 3.77
N SER A 74 2.08 -3.88 3.02
CA SER A 74 3.42 -3.94 3.61
C SER A 74 3.78 -2.66 4.38
N ALA A 75 3.40 -1.48 3.87
CA ALA A 75 3.67 -0.19 4.51
C ALA A 75 2.89 0.04 5.82
N THR A 76 1.73 -0.61 5.99
CA THR A 76 0.88 -0.43 7.17
C THR A 76 1.08 -1.49 8.25
N GLY A 77 1.96 -2.47 8.00
CA GLY A 77 2.23 -3.56 8.93
C GLY A 77 1.01 -4.45 9.15
N LEU A 78 0.29 -4.83 8.09
CA LEU A 78 -0.93 -5.66 8.17
C LEU A 78 -0.72 -6.91 9.05
N PHE A 79 0.48 -7.50 8.99
CA PHE A 79 0.86 -8.64 9.82
C PHE A 79 0.74 -8.35 11.32
N GLU A 80 1.08 -7.15 11.78
CA GLU A 80 0.91 -6.78 13.20
C GLU A 80 -0.57 -6.68 13.59
N LEU A 81 -1.45 -6.25 12.68
CA LEU A 81 -2.88 -6.08 12.97
C LEU A 81 -3.63 -7.41 12.98
N ALA A 82 -3.29 -8.34 12.09
CA ALA A 82 -3.92 -9.66 12.05
C ALA A 82 -3.75 -10.44 13.37
N PHE A 83 -2.68 -10.17 14.12
CA PHE A 83 -2.37 -10.84 15.38
C PHE A 83 -2.58 -9.98 16.62
N ASN A 84 -2.81 -8.67 16.48
CA ASN A 84 -3.00 -7.77 17.63
C ASN A 84 -4.04 -6.68 17.34
N ASN A 85 -5.18 -6.72 18.04
CA ASN A 85 -6.23 -5.70 17.93
C ASN A 85 -5.71 -4.36 18.46
N ARG A 86 -5.32 -3.46 17.54
CA ARG A 86 -4.89 -2.09 17.88
C ARG A 86 -6.10 -1.23 18.19
N ASN A 87 -6.51 -1.19 19.46
CA ASN A 87 -7.48 -0.23 19.96
C ASN A 87 -6.84 1.18 20.04
N GLY A 88 -7.57 2.22 19.62
CA GLY A 88 -7.12 3.63 19.69
C GLY A 88 -6.93 4.33 18.34
N ASN A 89 -6.53 5.61 18.38
CA ASN A 89 -6.38 6.48 17.20
C ASN A 89 -4.91 6.85 16.94
N THR A 90 -4.58 7.26 15.71
CA THR A 90 -3.21 7.65 15.29
C THR A 90 -2.71 8.96 15.91
N LYS A 91 -3.62 9.81 16.40
CA LYS A 91 -3.33 11.03 17.18
C LYS A 91 -4.12 10.96 18.48
N GLU A 92 -3.48 11.28 19.61
CA GLU A 92 -4.17 11.43 20.89
C GLU A 92 -4.85 12.79 20.97
#